data_AF-A0A962TFN2-F1
#
_entry.id   AF-A0A962TFN2-F1
#
_cell.length_a   1.000
_cell.length_b   1.000
_cell.length_c   1.000
_cell.angle_alpha   90.00
_cell.angle_beta   90.00
_cell.angle_gamma   90.00
#
_symmetry.space_group_name_H-M   'P 1'
#
loop_
_entity.id
_entity.type
_entity.pdbx_description
1 polymer ?
#
loop_
_entity_poly.entity_id
_entity_poly.type
_entity_poly.pdbx_seq_one_letter_code
_entity_poly.pdbx_strand_id
1 'polypeptide(L)'
;HRHWGRFDVRLSGRHPAFRVVETLMNIRSRLTGIATGDQGIFVRRALFVQIGGYPSIALMEDIALSRLLKQHGRSVCLRQPLQTSSRRWERDGIARTILLMWRLRLAYFLGVDPDPLARRYYRS
;
A
#
# COMPACT_ATOMS: atom_id res chain seq x y z
N HIS A 1 7.17 -21.66 6.32
CA HIS A 1 6.99 -21.43 4.87
C HIS A 1 6.52 -19.99 4.64
N ARG A 2 6.79 -19.39 3.47
CA ARG A 2 6.28 -18.04 3.14
C ARG A 2 4.90 -18.16 2.48
N HIS A 3 3.87 -17.58 3.08
CA HIS A 3 2.47 -17.75 2.67
C HIS A 3 1.87 -16.51 1.99
N TRP A 4 2.59 -15.38 2.00
CA TRP A 4 2.15 -14.13 1.39
C TRP A 4 3.34 -13.25 0.99
N GLY A 5 3.08 -12.23 0.19
CA GLY A 5 4.07 -11.29 -0.28
C GLY A 5 3.48 -10.17 -1.11
N ARG A 6 4.38 -9.42 -1.74
CA ARG A 6 4.08 -8.26 -2.58
C ARG A 6 5.16 -8.04 -3.65
N PHE A 7 4.82 -7.37 -4.73
CA PHE A 7 5.74 -6.94 -5.77
C PHE A 7 6.35 -5.57 -5.46
N ASP A 8 7.44 -5.21 -6.13
CA ASP A 8 7.88 -3.83 -6.10
C ASP A 8 6.94 -2.96 -6.96
N VAL A 9 6.88 -1.67 -6.67
CA VAL A 9 6.09 -0.72 -7.48
C VAL A 9 6.97 -0.03 -8.51
N ARG A 10 6.41 0.21 -9.70
CA ARG A 10 6.96 1.08 -10.74
C ARG A 10 5.86 2.02 -11.22
N LEU A 11 6.06 3.34 -11.07
CA LEU A 11 5.12 4.31 -11.60
C LEU A 11 5.32 4.44 -13.12
N SER A 12 4.22 4.55 -13.87
CA SER A 12 4.25 4.67 -15.35
C SER A 12 4.95 5.93 -15.85
N GLY A 13 4.99 6.97 -15.02
CA GLY A 13 5.59 8.26 -15.37
C GLY A 13 7.10 8.19 -15.54
N ARG A 14 7.63 9.12 -16.34
CA ARG A 14 9.06 9.21 -16.67
C ARG A 14 9.85 10.17 -15.79
N HIS A 15 9.17 11.00 -14.99
CA HIS A 15 9.82 11.99 -14.14
C HIS A 15 10.79 11.32 -13.12
N PRO A 16 12.05 11.78 -12.98
CA PRO A 16 13.04 11.14 -12.10
C PRO A 16 12.60 11.00 -10.64
N ALA A 17 11.85 11.97 -10.13
CA ALA A 17 11.28 11.91 -8.78
C ALA A 17 10.39 10.67 -8.55
N PHE A 18 9.76 10.10 -9.58
CA PHE A 18 9.03 8.85 -9.44
C PHE A 18 9.93 7.67 -9.09
N ARG A 19 11.17 7.65 -9.57
CA ARG A 19 12.15 6.61 -9.21
C ARG A 19 12.51 6.68 -7.72
N VAL A 20 12.59 7.89 -7.17
CA VAL A 20 12.82 8.11 -5.74
C VAL A 20 11.60 7.65 -4.95
N VAL A 21 10.39 8.05 -5.35
CA VAL A 21 9.13 7.65 -4.71
C VAL A 21 8.97 6.13 -4.70
N GLU A 22 9.13 5.46 -5.83
CA GLU A 22 9.11 4.00 -5.96
C GLU A 22 10.09 3.34 -4.99
N THR A 23 11.34 3.82 -4.99
CA THR A 23 12.41 3.29 -4.14
C THR A 23 12.04 3.41 -2.66
N LEU A 24 11.59 4.59 -2.22
CA LEU A 24 11.16 4.82 -0.85
C LEU A 24 9.96 3.95 -0.47
N MET A 25 8.97 3.80 -1.35
CA MET A 25 7.82 2.93 -1.13
C MET A 25 8.24 1.45 -0.99
N ASN A 26 9.16 1.01 -1.83
CA ASN A 26 9.68 -0.36 -1.88
C ASN A 26 10.58 -0.68 -0.67
N ILE A 27 11.38 0.27 -0.20
CA ILE A 27 12.19 0.14 1.03
C ILE A 27 11.28 0.14 2.25
N ARG A 28 10.36 1.11 2.37
CA ARG A 28 9.42 1.21 3.49
C ARG A 28 8.65 -0.08 3.69
N SER A 29 8.13 -0.69 2.62
CA SER A 29 7.34 -1.92 2.75
C SER A 29 8.19 -3.13 3.16
N ARG A 30 9.47 -3.19 2.75
CA ARG A 30 10.42 -4.23 3.21
C ARG A 30 10.73 -4.09 4.70
N LEU A 31 11.01 -2.87 5.15
CA LEU A 31 11.38 -2.60 6.54
C LEU A 31 10.21 -2.82 7.49
N THR A 32 9.03 -2.32 7.12
CA THR A 32 7.84 -2.38 8.00
C THR A 32 7.08 -3.69 7.88
N GLY A 33 7.24 -4.42 6.78
CA GLY A 33 6.38 -5.55 6.42
C GLY A 33 4.95 -5.13 6.08
N ILE A 34 4.72 -3.86 5.74
CA ILE A 34 3.41 -3.31 5.37
C ILE A 34 3.41 -2.93 3.89
N ALA A 35 2.65 -3.66 3.10
CA ALA A 35 2.45 -3.37 1.68
C ALA A 35 1.23 -2.48 1.47
N THR A 36 1.22 -1.77 0.35
CA THR A 36 0.04 -1.06 -0.17
C THR A 36 -0.46 -1.71 -1.46
N GLY A 37 -1.69 -1.43 -1.85
CA GLY A 37 -2.38 -2.09 -2.97
C GLY A 37 -1.65 -1.91 -4.31
N ASP A 38 -0.98 -0.78 -4.50
CA ASP A 38 -0.11 -0.50 -5.65
C ASP A 38 1.10 -1.44 -5.77
N GLN A 39 1.52 -2.07 -4.67
CA GLN A 39 2.59 -3.07 -4.65
C GLN A 39 2.09 -4.47 -5.04
N GLY A 40 0.78 -4.66 -5.23
CA GLY A 40 0.15 -5.95 -5.54
C GLY A 40 0.42 -7.00 -4.46
N ILE A 41 -0.53 -7.19 -3.56
CA ILE A 41 -0.43 -8.18 -2.48
C ILE A 41 -0.87 -9.55 -3.01
N PHE A 42 -0.05 -10.58 -2.78
CA PHE A 42 -0.41 -11.97 -3.07
C PHE A 42 -0.35 -12.81 -1.79
N VAL A 43 -1.27 -13.74 -1.66
CA VAL A 43 -1.43 -14.58 -0.47
C VAL A 43 -1.97 -15.94 -0.88
N ARG A 44 -1.53 -17.01 -0.20
CA ARG A 44 -2.10 -18.34 -0.38
C ARG A 44 -3.57 -18.33 0.06
N ARG A 45 -4.46 -18.89 -0.77
CA ARG A 45 -5.91 -18.94 -0.51
C ARG A 45 -6.26 -19.43 0.90
N ALA A 46 -5.63 -20.51 1.36
CA ALA A 46 -5.88 -21.05 2.70
C ALA A 46 -5.64 -20.03 3.81
N LEU A 47 -4.52 -19.28 3.75
CA LEU A 47 -4.23 -18.22 4.71
C LEU A 47 -5.21 -17.06 4.57
N PHE A 48 -5.54 -16.64 3.34
CA PHE A 48 -6.49 -15.54 3.12
C PHE A 48 -7.87 -15.83 3.71
N VAL A 49 -8.37 -17.05 3.54
CA VAL A 49 -9.63 -17.49 4.16
C VAL A 49 -9.50 -17.57 5.68
N GLN A 50 -8.39 -18.11 6.18
CA GLN A 50 -8.13 -18.24 7.62
C GLN A 50 -8.15 -16.88 8.34
N ILE A 51 -7.63 -15.81 7.72
CA ILE A 51 -7.63 -14.46 8.32
C ILE A 51 -8.92 -13.67 8.07
N GLY A 52 -9.93 -14.27 7.44
CA GLY A 52 -11.22 -13.62 7.16
C GLY A 52 -11.23 -12.70 5.94
N GLY A 53 -10.20 -12.74 5.09
CA GLY A 53 -10.12 -11.94 3.87
C GLY A 53 -9.74 -10.48 4.10
N TYR A 54 -10.27 -9.58 3.25
CA TYR A 54 -10.06 -8.14 3.39
C TYR A 54 -10.93 -7.57 4.52
N PRO A 55 -10.36 -6.73 5.40
CA PRO A 55 -11.17 -5.96 6.34
C PRO A 55 -12.15 -5.02 5.62
N SER A 56 -13.40 -4.98 6.08
CA SER A 56 -14.45 -4.11 5.54
C SER A 56 -14.28 -2.65 5.97
N ILE A 57 -13.23 -1.99 5.48
CA ILE A 57 -12.94 -0.57 5.69
C ILE A 57 -12.81 0.15 4.36
N ALA A 58 -13.28 1.39 4.25
CA ALA A 58 -13.30 2.11 2.98
C ALA A 58 -11.94 2.63 2.50
N LEU A 59 -10.93 2.65 3.38
CA LEU A 59 -9.57 3.10 3.08
C LEU A 59 -8.55 2.41 3.99
N MET A 60 -7.37 2.09 3.45
CA MET A 60 -6.27 1.40 4.15
C MET A 60 -6.56 -0.09 4.40
N GLU A 61 -7.46 -0.68 3.64
CA GLU A 61 -7.79 -2.11 3.65
C GLU A 61 -6.58 -2.98 3.33
N ASP A 62 -5.68 -2.49 2.47
CA ASP A 62 -4.40 -3.09 2.09
C ASP A 62 -3.37 -3.09 3.26
N ILE A 63 -3.30 -1.99 4.00
CA ILE A 63 -2.47 -1.86 5.20
C ILE A 63 -3.02 -2.77 6.31
N ALA A 64 -4.33 -2.78 6.51
CA ALA A 64 -4.99 -3.61 7.49
C ALA A 64 -4.77 -5.11 7.18
N LEU A 65 -4.98 -5.52 5.93
CA LEU A 65 -4.68 -6.86 5.46
C LEU A 65 -3.20 -7.21 5.68
N SER A 66 -2.28 -6.31 5.31
CA SER A 66 -0.84 -6.52 5.50
C SER A 66 -0.47 -6.74 6.97
N ARG A 67 -1.12 -6.02 7.90
CA ARG A 67 -0.91 -6.20 9.35
C ARG A 67 -1.33 -7.60 9.80
N LEU A 68 -2.50 -8.08 9.35
CA LEU A 68 -2.99 -9.43 9.67
C LEU A 68 -2.07 -10.51 9.10
N LEU A 69 -1.66 -10.36 7.84
CA LEU A 69 -0.75 -11.31 7.17
C LEU A 69 0.63 -11.34 7.83
N LYS A 70 1.13 -10.20 8.29
CA LYS A 70 2.43 -10.10 8.99
C LYS A 70 2.47 -10.92 10.28
N GLN A 71 1.34 -11.11 10.96
CA GLN A 71 1.25 -11.99 12.14
C GLN A 71 1.48 -13.48 11.79
N HIS A 72 1.27 -13.86 10.52
CA HIS A 72 1.43 -15.23 10.02
C HIS A 72 2.78 -15.45 9.30
N GLY A 73 3.69 -14.49 9.40
CA GLY A 73 5.06 -14.58 8.88
C GLY A 73 5.50 -13.37 8.07
N ARG A 74 6.80 -13.31 7.77
CA ARG A 74 7.39 -12.22 6.96
C ARG A 74 6.92 -12.28 5.51
N SER A 75 6.68 -11.11 4.92
CA SER A 75 6.30 -10.99 3.51
C SER A 75 7.45 -11.39 2.57
N VAL A 76 7.12 -12.06 1.47
CA VAL A 76 8.01 -12.15 0.31
C VAL A 76 7.97 -10.81 -0.42
N CYS A 77 9.11 -10.15 -0.58
CA CYS A 77 9.22 -8.93 -1.38
C CYS A 77 9.83 -9.27 -2.74
N LEU A 78 8.99 -9.46 -3.75
CA LEU A 78 9.43 -9.73 -5.13
C LEU A 78 10.00 -8.44 -5.74
N ARG A 79 11.13 -8.56 -6.45
CA ARG A 79 11.81 -7.42 -7.09
C ARG A 79 11.21 -7.09 -8.46
N GLN A 80 10.49 -8.03 -9.07
CA GLN A 80 9.73 -7.80 -10.28
C GLN A 80 8.69 -6.71 -10.00
N PRO A 81 8.74 -5.57 -10.70
CA PRO A 81 7.83 -4.49 -10.39
C PRO A 81 6.48 -4.67 -11.09
N LEU A 82 5.40 -4.30 -10.41
CA LEU A 82 4.12 -4.02 -11.04
C LEU A 82 4.07 -2.55 -11.45
N GLN A 83 3.57 -2.32 -12.66
CA GLN A 83 3.40 -0.96 -13.17
C GLN A 83 2.08 -0.37 -12.64
N THR A 84 2.20 0.76 -11.94
CA THR A 84 1.07 1.53 -11.41
C THR A 84 0.98 2.88 -12.11
N SER A 85 -0.24 3.35 -12.34
CA SER A 85 -0.50 4.65 -12.96
C SER A 85 0.06 5.82 -12.12
N SER A 86 0.86 6.68 -12.76
CA SER A 86 1.36 7.93 -12.18
C SER A 86 0.36 9.10 -12.23
N ARG A 87 -0.83 8.93 -12.83
CA ARG A 87 -1.78 10.03 -13.11
C ARG A 87 -2.08 10.94 -11.92
N ARG A 88 -2.32 10.37 -10.73
CA ARG A 88 -2.61 11.15 -9.51
C ARG A 88 -1.42 12.03 -9.12
N TRP A 89 -0.21 11.47 -9.22
CA TRP A 89 1.01 12.18 -8.89
C TRP A 89 1.32 13.32 -9.87
N GLU A 90 0.96 13.12 -11.14
CA GLU A 90 1.11 14.12 -12.21
C GLU A 90 0.07 15.23 -12.08
N ARG A 91 -1.19 14.89 -11.77
CA ARG A 91 -2.29 15.85 -11.61
C ARG A 91 -2.20 16.65 -10.30
N ASP A 92 -1.94 15.97 -9.18
CA ASP A 92 -2.03 16.58 -7.84
C ASP A 92 -0.66 17.07 -7.34
N GLY A 93 0.42 16.67 -7.99
CA GLY A 93 1.80 17.00 -7.63
C GLY A 93 2.39 16.01 -6.62
N ILE A 94 3.66 15.64 -6.84
CA ILE A 94 4.36 14.59 -6.09
C ILE A 94 4.38 14.86 -4.58
N ALA A 95 4.83 16.03 -4.16
CA ALA A 95 4.93 16.37 -2.73
C ALA A 95 3.57 16.38 -2.03
N ARG A 96 2.52 16.89 -2.72
CA ARG A 96 1.16 16.93 -2.20
C ARG A 96 0.59 15.53 -2.03
N THR A 97 0.82 14.63 -3.00
CA THR A 97 0.43 13.23 -2.90
C THR A 97 1.16 12.52 -1.76
N ILE A 98 2.47 12.74 -1.59
CA ILE A 98 3.23 12.18 -0.45
C ILE A 98 2.60 12.61 0.87
N LEU A 99 2.43 13.93 1.08
CA LEU A 99 1.88 14.46 2.32
C LEU A 99 0.47 13.93 2.58
N LEU A 100 -0.38 13.85 1.55
CA LEU A 100 -1.72 13.28 1.65
C LEU A 100 -1.67 11.83 2.14
N MET A 101 -0.84 10.97 1.52
CA MET A 101 -0.70 9.57 1.92
C MET A 101 -0.22 9.42 3.36
N TRP A 102 0.76 10.22 3.78
CA TRP A 102 1.27 10.18 5.16
C TRP A 102 0.22 10.63 6.17
N ARG A 103 -0.54 11.68 5.87
CA ARG A 103 -1.65 12.14 6.73
C ARG A 103 -2.73 11.10 6.88
N LEU A 104 -3.13 10.43 5.80
CA LEU A 104 -4.14 9.38 5.83
C LEU A 104 -3.66 8.17 6.66
N ARG A 105 -2.39 7.77 6.51
CA ARG A 105 -1.80 6.69 7.31
C ARG A 105 -1.69 7.04 8.79
N LEU A 106 -1.33 8.29 9.12
CA LEU A 106 -1.28 8.76 10.49
C LEU A 106 -2.69 8.77 11.11
N ALA A 107 -3.68 9.31 10.41
CA ALA A 107 -5.07 9.31 10.86
C ALA A 107 -5.59 7.89 11.12
N TYR A 108 -5.32 6.96 10.21
CA TYR A 108 -5.64 5.54 10.39
C TYR A 108 -4.93 4.93 11.61
N PHE A 109 -3.65 5.26 11.82
CA PHE A 109 -2.90 4.78 13.00
C PHE A 109 -3.45 5.34 14.32
N LEU A 110 -3.98 6.57 14.30
CA LEU A 110 -4.63 7.21 15.44
C LEU A 110 -6.06 6.70 15.69
N GLY A 111 -6.56 5.75 14.89
CA GLY A 111 -7.89 5.17 15.05
C GLY A 111 -9.03 6.04 14.51
N VAL A 112 -8.72 7.03 13.65
CA VAL A 112 -9.75 7.81 12.95
C VAL A 112 -10.51 6.88 12.01
N ASP A 113 -11.84 7.01 12.01
CA ASP A 113 -12.73 6.25 11.13
C ASP A 113 -12.29 6.37 9.65
N PRO A 114 -12.02 5.24 8.96
CA PRO A 114 -11.63 5.21 7.56
C PRO A 114 -12.69 5.76 6.60
N ASP A 115 -13.98 5.72 6.96
CA ASP A 115 -15.07 6.05 6.05
C ASP A 115 -15.13 7.57 5.70
N PRO A 116 -15.02 8.49 6.68
CA PRO A 116 -14.79 9.91 6.39
C PRO A 116 -13.52 10.18 5.57
N LEU A 117 -12.44 9.43 5.82
CA LEU A 117 -11.16 9.61 5.11
C LEU A 117 -11.28 9.19 3.64
N ALA A 118 -11.96 8.08 3.37
CA ALA A 118 -12.24 7.60 2.01
C ALA A 118 -12.99 8.66 1.20
N ARG A 119 -14.03 9.28 1.78
CA ARG A 119 -14.78 10.36 1.11
C ARG A 119 -13.89 11.53 0.70
N ARG A 120 -12.93 11.92 1.53
CA ARG A 120 -11.97 12.98 1.20
C ARG A 120 -10.99 12.54 0.11
N TYR A 121 -10.56 11.28 0.15
CA TYR A 121 -9.58 10.72 -0.78
C TYR A 121 -10.14 10.47 -2.20
N TYR A 122 -11.38 10.00 -2.32
CA TYR A 122 -12.03 9.76 -3.62
C TYR A 122 -12.57 11.04 -4.27
N ARG A 123 -12.80 12.12 -3.51
CA ARG A 123 -13.20 13.43 -4.06
C ARG A 123 -12.04 14.25 -4.63
N SER A 124 -10.81 13.90 -4.27
CA SER A 124 -9.58 14.50 -4.83
C SER A 124 -9.10 13.70 -6.02
#